data_AF-T1BCU4-F1
#
_entry.id   AF-T1BCU4-F1
#
_cell.length_a   1.000
_cell.length_b   1.000
_cell.length_c   1.000
_cell.angle_alpha   90.00
_cell.angle_beta   90.00
_cell.angle_gamma   90.00
#
_symmetry.space_group_name_H-M   'P 1'
#
loop_
_entity.id
_entity.type
_entity.pdbx_description
1 polymer ?
#
loop_
_entity_poly.entity_id
_entity_poly.type
_entity_poly.pdbx_seq_one_letter_code
_entity_poly.pdbx_strand_id
1 'polypeptide(L)'
;MIYVNSVLGSYSNREGAPSALASAVIGKTPDYGLHRPEGRRPQVVVDVDTSKGPMLYTVLGAVPGKGPGPEDPVPSGDPARPGWAQGDRQ
;
A
#
# COMPACT_ATOMS: atom_id res chain seq x y z
N MET A 1 -5.22 0.21 -6.83
CA MET A 1 -4.77 0.97 -5.64
C MET A 1 -3.63 0.28 -4.93
N ILE A 2 -3.86 -0.82 -4.21
CA ILE A 2 -2.82 -1.49 -3.42
C ILE A 2 -1.62 -1.90 -4.30
N TYR A 3 -1.83 -2.70 -5.35
CA TYR A 3 -0.74 -3.09 -6.27
C TYR A 3 -0.06 -1.88 -6.93
N VAL A 4 -0.84 -0.91 -7.43
CA VAL A 4 -0.30 0.25 -8.14
C VAL A 4 0.52 1.15 -7.21
N ASN A 5 0.07 1.35 -5.97
CA ASN A 5 0.80 2.14 -4.99
C ASN A 5 2.06 1.39 -4.51
N SER A 6 1.94 0.10 -4.19
CA SER A 6 3.04 -0.68 -3.59
C SER A 6 4.08 -1.15 -4.60
N VAL A 7 3.67 -1.58 -5.79
CA VAL A 7 4.57 -2.14 -6.81
C VAL A 7 4.94 -1.11 -7.87
N LEU A 8 3.95 -0.33 -8.34
CA LEU A 8 4.19 0.68 -9.39
C LEU A 8 4.54 2.07 -8.84
N GLY A 9 4.48 2.26 -7.51
CA GLY A 9 4.88 3.50 -6.86
C GLY A 9 3.90 4.66 -7.00
N SER A 10 2.66 4.45 -7.46
CA SER A 10 1.69 5.56 -7.58
C SER A 10 1.29 6.13 -6.22
N TYR A 11 0.91 7.41 -6.18
CA TYR A 11 0.44 8.09 -4.99
C TYR A 11 -1.07 8.33 -5.14
N SER A 12 -1.89 7.40 -4.65
CA SER A 12 -3.37 7.46 -4.74
C SER A 12 -4.07 7.02 -3.45
N ASN A 13 -5.19 7.65 -3.09
CA ASN A 13 -6.05 7.28 -1.95
C ASN A 13 -7.31 6.52 -2.35
N ARG A 14 -7.86 5.73 -1.40
CA ARG A 14 -9.11 4.99 -1.60
C ARG A 14 -10.29 5.92 -1.49
N GLU A 15 -10.55 6.56 -2.62
CA GLU A 15 -11.55 7.61 -2.78
C GLU A 15 -12.89 7.05 -3.29
N GLY A 16 -13.98 7.75 -2.96
CA GLY A 16 -15.30 7.43 -3.48
C GLY A 16 -15.50 8.00 -4.89
N ALA A 17 -16.47 7.46 -5.63
CA ALA A 17 -16.80 7.96 -6.96
C ALA A 17 -17.07 9.49 -7.02
N PRO A 18 -17.76 10.11 -6.04
CA PRO A 18 -17.99 11.55 -6.06
C PRO A 18 -16.71 12.39 -5.96
N SER A 19 -15.75 12.00 -5.11
CA SER A 19 -14.51 12.75 -4.92
C SER A 19 -13.54 12.55 -6.10
N ALA A 20 -13.52 11.36 -6.68
CA ALA A 20 -12.78 11.09 -7.91
C ALA A 20 -13.30 11.93 -9.09
N LEU A 21 -14.63 12.03 -9.26
CA LEU A 21 -15.23 12.86 -10.31
C LEU A 21 -14.94 14.34 -10.09
N ALA A 22 -15.13 14.85 -8.87
CA ALA A 22 -14.80 16.24 -8.55
C ALA A 22 -13.33 16.55 -8.87
N SER A 23 -12.41 15.64 -8.51
CA SER A 23 -10.98 15.77 -8.79
C SER A 23 -10.68 15.79 -10.29
N ALA A 24 -11.37 14.97 -11.08
CA ALA A 24 -11.23 14.93 -12.53
C ALA A 24 -11.72 16.24 -13.20
N VAL A 25 -12.80 16.83 -12.69
CA VAL A 25 -13.35 18.10 -13.20
C VAL A 25 -12.42 19.28 -12.92
N ILE A 26 -11.90 19.38 -11.69
CA ILE A 26 -11.06 20.51 -11.28
C ILE A 26 -9.56 20.30 -11.56
N GLY A 27 -9.17 19.09 -12.00
CA GLY A 27 -7.78 18.70 -12.26
C GLY A 27 -6.89 18.65 -11.02
N LYS A 28 -7.46 18.51 -9.83
CA LYS A 28 -6.74 18.45 -8.55
C LYS A 28 -7.35 17.38 -7.66
N THR A 29 -6.52 16.61 -6.98
CA THR A 29 -6.94 15.67 -5.94
C THR A 29 -6.48 16.20 -4.57
N PRO A 30 -7.20 15.96 -3.47
CA PRO A 30 -6.77 16.42 -2.16
C PRO A 30 -5.45 15.76 -1.75
N ASP A 31 -4.50 16.54 -1.25
CA ASP A 31 -3.21 16.03 -0.78
C ASP A 31 -3.30 15.57 0.69
N TYR A 32 -3.42 14.26 0.91
CA TYR A 32 -3.45 13.63 2.24
C TYR A 32 -3.15 12.13 2.15
N GLY A 33 -2.96 11.46 3.28
CA GLY A 33 -2.84 10.01 3.34
C GLY A 33 -1.70 9.47 2.46
N LEU A 34 -2.03 8.53 1.57
CA LEU A 34 -1.07 7.86 0.67
C LEU A 34 -0.55 8.77 -0.45
N HIS A 35 -1.08 9.99 -0.59
CA HIS A 35 -0.47 11.02 -1.45
C HIS A 35 0.81 11.61 -0.87
N ARG A 36 1.10 11.35 0.41
CA ARG A 36 2.31 11.83 1.09
C ARG A 36 3.29 10.69 1.39
N PRO A 37 4.62 10.92 1.30
CA PRO A 37 5.62 9.91 1.62
C PRO A 37 5.47 9.33 3.03
N GLU A 38 5.11 10.15 4.01
CA GLU A 38 4.95 9.76 5.41
C GLU A 38 3.79 8.78 5.59
N GLY A 39 2.70 8.97 4.83
CA GLY A 39 1.52 8.10 4.84
C GLY A 39 1.76 6.74 4.19
N ARG A 40 2.89 6.55 3.49
CA ARG A 40 3.25 5.29 2.82
C ARG A 40 4.13 4.37 3.65
N ARG A 41 4.44 4.74 4.89
CA ARG A 41 5.16 3.85 5.82
C ARG A 41 4.21 2.73 6.22
N PRO A 42 4.54 1.46 5.94
CA PRO A 42 3.67 0.36 6.31
C PRO A 42 3.56 0.27 7.83
N GLN A 43 2.35 0.10 8.33
CA GLN A 43 2.08 -0.09 9.76
C GLN A 43 2.28 -1.56 10.16
N VAL A 44 2.08 -2.48 9.20
CA VAL A 44 2.25 -3.91 9.38
C VAL A 44 3.11 -4.45 8.24
N VAL A 45 4.16 -5.19 8.59
CA VAL A 45 5.02 -5.91 7.64
C VAL A 45 4.84 -7.39 7.91
N VAL A 46 4.47 -8.15 6.88
CA VAL A 46 4.26 -9.60 6.99
C VAL A 46 5.32 -10.29 6.14
N ASP A 47 6.08 -11.18 6.74
CA ASP A 47 7.04 -11.99 6.00
C ASP A 47 6.35 -13.21 5.40
N VAL A 48 6.54 -13.40 4.09
CA VAL A 48 5.81 -14.40 3.34
C VAL A 48 6.75 -15.12 2.40
N ASP A 49 6.75 -16.45 2.49
CA ASP A 49 7.43 -17.32 1.54
C ASP A 49 6.70 -17.31 0.19
N THR A 50 7.28 -16.60 -0.78
CA THR A 50 6.71 -16.41 -2.13
C THR A 50 6.83 -17.65 -3.03
N SER A 51 7.53 -18.70 -2.59
CA SER A 51 7.68 -19.95 -3.35
C SER A 51 6.37 -20.73 -3.54
N LYS A 52 5.33 -20.41 -2.74
CA LYS A 52 4.01 -21.07 -2.75
C LYS A 52 3.11 -20.63 -3.92
N GLY A 53 3.58 -19.74 -4.78
CA GLY A 53 2.86 -19.27 -5.97
C GLY A 53 1.84 -18.15 -5.71
N PRO A 54 1.25 -17.57 -6.77
CA PRO A 54 0.50 -16.31 -6.71
C PRO A 54 -0.81 -16.39 -5.90
N MET A 55 -1.37 -17.59 -5.69
CA MET A 55 -2.59 -17.80 -4.92
C MET A 55 -2.43 -17.38 -3.44
N LEU A 56 -1.20 -17.39 -2.93
CA LEU A 56 -0.88 -16.95 -1.57
C LEU A 56 -1.28 -15.49 -1.30
N TYR A 57 -1.14 -14.59 -2.27
CA TYR A 57 -1.52 -13.18 -2.13
C TYR A 57 -3.04 -13.01 -1.96
N THR A 58 -3.83 -13.83 -2.65
CA THR A 58 -5.29 -13.84 -2.52
C THR A 58 -5.73 -14.33 -1.15
N VAL A 59 -5.11 -15.40 -0.65
CA VAL A 59 -5.41 -15.94 0.69
C VAL A 59 -5.02 -14.96 1.78
N LEU A 60 -3.83 -14.35 1.70
CA LEU A 60 -3.39 -13.33 2.64
C LEU A 60 -4.33 -12.13 2.68
N GLY A 61 -4.81 -11.67 1.52
CA GLY A 61 -5.79 -10.58 1.46
C GLY A 61 -7.17 -10.95 2.00
N ALA A 62 -7.50 -12.25 2.07
CA ALA A 62 -8.78 -12.75 2.58
C ALA A 62 -8.77 -13.00 4.09
N VAL A 63 -7.59 -13.14 4.71
CA VAL A 63 -7.46 -13.30 6.16
C VAL A 63 -7.59 -11.93 6.82
N PRO A 64 -8.65 -11.65 7.62
CA PRO A 64 -8.77 -10.38 8.30
C PRO A 64 -7.64 -10.25 9.33
N GLY A 65 -6.84 -9.18 9.21
CA GLY A 65 -5.88 -8.81 10.25
C GLY A 65 -6.61 -8.49 11.56
N LYS A 66 -6.06 -8.94 12.70
CA LYS A 66 -6.58 -8.61 14.04
C LYS A 66 -6.10 -7.24 14.57
N GLY A 67 -5.65 -6.35 13.68
CA GLY A 67 -5.11 -5.04 14.04
C GLY A 67 -6.08 -3.88 13.79
N PRO A 68 -5.75 -2.67 14.26
CA PRO A 68 -6.65 -1.53 14.26
C PRO A 68 -6.77 -0.90 12.86
N GLY A 69 -7.77 -1.36 12.10
CA GLY A 69 -8.22 -0.69 10.87
C GLY A 69 -7.58 -1.18 9.58
N PRO A 70 -7.88 -0.55 8.43
CA PRO A 70 -7.42 -0.97 7.11
C PRO A 70 -5.95 -0.57 6.92
N GLU A 71 -5.07 -1.26 7.62
CA GLU A 71 -3.62 -1.15 7.43
C GLU A 71 -3.21 -1.91 6.17
N ASP A 72 -2.32 -1.32 5.36
CA ASP A 72 -1.80 -1.92 4.13
C ASP A 72 -0.60 -2.82 4.47
N PRO A 73 -0.77 -4.16 4.56
CA PRO A 73 0.36 -5.04 4.81
C PRO A 73 1.27 -5.09 3.57
N VAL A 74 2.57 -4.90 3.79
CA VAL A 74 3.58 -5.06 2.74
C VAL A 74 4.31 -6.40 2.95
N PRO A 75 4.30 -7.33 1.96
CA PRO A 75 5.04 -8.57 2.03
C PRO A 75 6.56 -8.31 2.01
N SER A 76 7.32 -8.83 2.98
CA SER A 76 8.78 -8.68 2.97
C SER A 76 9.46 -9.72 2.07
N GLY A 77 9.53 -9.44 0.78
CA GLY A 77 10.26 -10.28 -0.19
C GLY A 77 10.45 -9.68 -1.58
N ASP A 78 10.01 -8.44 -1.81
CA ASP A 78 10.04 -7.77 -3.10
C ASP A 78 11.38 -7.00 -3.29
N PRO A 79 12.13 -7.22 -4.39
CA PRO A 79 13.35 -6.47 -4.71
C PRO A 79 13.13 -4.96 -4.96
N ALA A 80 11.88 -4.48 -5.08
CA ALA A 80 11.54 -3.05 -5.24
C ALA A 80 11.48 -2.25 -3.91
N ARG A 81 12.35 -2.54 -2.95
CA ARG A 81 12.34 -1.89 -1.61
C ARG A 81 12.58 -0.37 -1.72
N PRO A 82 11.65 0.49 -1.23
CA PRO A 82 11.91 1.92 -1.11
C PRO A 82 12.86 2.19 0.06
N GLY A 83 13.58 3.32 0.02
CA GLY A 83 14.69 3.64 0.93
C GLY A 83 14.41 3.63 2.45
N TRP A 84 13.15 3.54 2.89
CA TRP A 84 12.81 3.35 4.30
C TRP A 84 13.19 1.96 4.84
N ALA A 85 13.39 0.96 3.99
CA ALA A 85 13.80 -0.39 4.39
C ALA A 85 15.33 -0.55 4.56
N GLN A 86 16.13 0.46 4.20
CA GLN A 86 17.59 0.42 4.28
C GLN A 86 18.19 1.20 5.46
N GLY A 87 17.36 1.89 6.25
CA GLY A 87 17.80 2.90 7.23
C GLY A 87 18.10 2.44 8.66
N ASP A 88 17.71 1.24 9.08
CA ASP A 88 17.74 0.86 10.52
C ASP A 88 18.65 -0.34 10.79
N ARG A 89 19.94 -0.19 10.46
CA ARG A 89 21.03 -0.95 11.10
C ARG A 89 22.06 0.04 11.65
N GLN A 90 21.80 0.52 12.86
CA GLN A 90 22.78 0.89 13.88
C GLN A 90 22.28 0.31 15.20
#